data_AF-A0A6I3FT80-F1
#
_entry.id   AF-A0A6I3FT80-F1
#
_cell.length_a   1.000
_cell.length_b   1.000
_cell.length_c   1.000
_cell.angle_alpha   90.00
_cell.angle_beta   90.00
_cell.angle_gamma   90.00
#
_symmetry.space_group_name_H-M   'P 1'
#
loop_
_entity.id
_entity.type
_entity.pdbx_description
1 polymer ?
#
loop_
_entity_poly.entity_id
_entity_poly.type
_entity_poly.pdbx_seq_one_letter_code
_entity_poly.pdbx_strand_id
1 'polypeptide(L)' 'MLLEEFRIHALTNNVIPVFRKVLADGETPLGIYKKLAKNQPGTFLLESAEHGGLWSRY' A
#
# COMPACT_ATOMS: atom_id res chain seq x y z
N MET A 1 7.08 3.57 12.58
CA MET A 1 8.27 2.82 13.00
C MET A 1 9.41 3.80 13.17
N LEU A 2 10.04 3.80 14.35
CA LEU A 2 11.27 4.55 14.61
C LEU A 2 12.48 3.75 14.14
N LEU A 3 13.62 4.41 13.91
CA LEU A 3 14.85 3.75 13.44
C LEU A 3 15.33 2.64 14.38
N GLU A 4 15.17 2.84 15.68
CA GLU A 4 15.56 1.87 16.69
C GLU A 4 14.71 0.59 16.62
N GLU A 5 13.38 0.74 16.48
CA GLU A 5 12.46 -0.39 16.28
C GLU A 5 12.81 -1.19 15.02
N PHE A 6 13.14 -0.52 13.92
CA PHE A 6 13.58 -1.18 12.69
C PHE A 6 14.84 -2.03 12.92
N ARG A 7 15.84 -1.48 13.62
CA ARG A 7 17.10 -2.18 13.91
C ARG A 7 16.90 -3.43 14.75
N ILE A 8 15.96 -3.41 15.70
CA ILE A 8 15.60 -4.60 16.48
C ILE A 8 15.01 -5.68 15.56
N HIS A 9 14.09 -5.33 14.67
CA HIS A 9 13.53 -6.30 13.72
C HIS A 9 14.58 -6.86 12.74
N ALA A 10 15.59 -6.07 12.37
CA ALA A 10 16.66 -6.45 11.45
C ALA A 10 17.59 -7.55 11.98
N LEU A 11 17.57 -7.84 13.28
CA LEU A 11 18.36 -8.92 13.85
C LEU A 11 17.88 -10.32 13.43
N THR A 12 16.59 -10.46 13.11
CA THR A 12 15.99 -11.79 12.88
C THR A 12 15.15 -11.89 11.61
N ASN A 13 14.92 -10.78 10.90
CA ASN A 13 14.06 -10.76 9.72
C ASN A 13 14.81 -10.23 8.49
N ASN A 14 14.66 -10.94 7.37
CA ASN A 14 15.24 -10.53 6.08
C ASN A 14 14.40 -9.45 5.37
N VAL A 15 13.13 -9.29 5.76
CA VAL A 15 12.19 -8.33 5.17
C VAL A 15 11.42 -7.64 6.28
N ILE A 16 11.47 -6.32 6.32
CA ILE A 16 10.84 -5.50 7.37
C ILE A 16 10.06 -4.37 6.71
N PRO A 17 8.72 -4.36 6.78
CA PRO A 17 7.93 -3.30 6.18
C PRO A 17 8.02 -2.02 7.02
N VAL A 18 8.48 -0.93 6.39
CA VAL A 18 8.41 0.41 6.96
C VAL A 18 7.31 1.17 6.24
N PHE A 19 6.26 1.55 6.96
CA PHE A 19 5.09 2.22 6.38
C PHE A 19 4.65 3.41 7.24
N ARG A 20 3.84 4.27 6.61
CA ARG A 20 3.10 5.36 7.27
C ARG A 20 1.66 5.31 6.80
N LYS A 21 0.71 5.54 7.72
CA LYS A 21 -0.69 5.76 7.38
C LYS A 21 -0.92 7.25 7.14
N VAL A 22 -1.67 7.56 6.09
CA VAL A 22 -2.06 8.92 5.72
C VAL A 22 -3.57 8.97 5.54
N LEU A 23 -4.17 10.15 5.72
CA LEU A 23 -5.56 10.40 5.33
C LEU A 23 -5.61 10.59 3.81
N ALA A 24 -6.50 9.85 3.15
CA ALA A 24 -6.67 9.85 1.69
C ALA A 24 -8.16 9.67 1.31
N ASP A 25 -9.03 10.34 2.05
CA ASP A 25 -10.49 10.31 1.87
C ASP A 25 -10.96 10.83 0.50
N GLY A 26 -10.21 11.76 -0.10
CA GLY A 26 -10.45 12.29 -1.44
C GLY A 26 -9.88 11.42 -2.58
N GLU A 27 -9.37 10.22 -2.30
CA GLU A 27 -8.67 9.40 -3.29
C GLU A 27 -9.42 8.09 -3.56
N THR A 28 -9.41 7.66 -4.81
CA THR A 28 -9.80 6.28 -5.19
C THR A 28 -8.54 5.45 -5.42
N PRO A 29 -8.60 4.09 -5.37
CA PRO A 29 -7.42 3.28 -5.65
C PRO A 29 -6.84 3.56 -7.05
N LEU A 30 -7.70 3.75 -8.06
CA LEU A 30 -7.27 4.20 -9.40
C LEU A 30 -6.61 5.59 -9.38
N GLY A 31 -7.13 6.53 -8.59
CA GLY A 31 -6.55 7.86 -8.41
C GLY A 31 -5.14 7.79 -7.81
N ILE A 32 -4.95 6.98 -6.76
CA ILE A 32 -3.65 6.71 -6.14
C ILE A 32 -2.70 6.05 -7.13
N TYR A 33 -3.16 5.02 -7.86
CA TYR A 33 -2.34 4.34 -8.86
C TYR A 33 -1.83 5.32 -9.92
N LYS A 34 -2.71 6.18 -10.47
CA LYS A 34 -2.28 7.20 -11.44
C LYS A 34 -1.23 8.15 -10.88
N LYS A 35 -1.37 8.59 -9.63
CA LYS A 35 -0.43 9.51 -8.95
C LYS A 35 0.93 8.87 -8.67
N LEU A 36 0.94 7.63 -8.18
CA LEU A 36 2.16 6.94 -7.76
C LEU A 36 2.84 6.17 -8.90
N ALA A 37 2.08 5.35 -9.61
CA ALA A 37 2.61 4.42 -10.61
C ALA A 37 2.86 5.08 -11.97
N LYS A 38 2.10 6.13 -12.32
CA LYS A 38 2.21 6.87 -13.60
C LYS A 38 2.24 5.96 -14.84
N ASN A 39 1.58 4.79 -14.77
CA ASN A 39 1.60 3.74 -15.79
C ASN A 39 3.01 3.26 -16.19
N GLN A 40 4.00 3.35 -15.30
CA GLN A 40 5.34 2.88 -15.60
C GLN A 40 5.41 1.35 -15.64
N PRO A 41 6.29 0.76 -16.47
CA PRO A 41 6.50 -0.68 -16.48
C PRO A 41 6.82 -1.24 -15.08
N GLY A 42 6.29 -2.41 -14.75
CA GLY A 42 6.51 -3.06 -13.44
C GLY A 42 5.59 -2.58 -12.33
N THR A 43 4.62 -1.70 -12.63
CA THR A 43 3.58 -1.29 -11.67
C THR A 43 2.29 -2.06 -11.90
N PHE A 44 1.46 -2.19 -10.87
CA PHE A 44 0.18 -2.90 -10.93
C PHE A 44 -0.87 -2.27 -10.00
N LEU A 45 -2.14 -2.44 -10.37
CA LEU A 45 -3.31 -2.13 -9.54
C LEU A 45 -4.11 -3.41 -9.39
N LEU A 46 -4.37 -3.81 -8.15
CA LEU A 46 -5.22 -4.94 -7.81
C LEU A 46 -6.41 -4.40 -7.02
N GLU A 47 -7.62 -4.59 -7.54
CA GLU A 47 -8.87 -4.26 -6.85
C GLU A 47 -9.79 -5.48 -6.90
N SER A 48 -10.55 -5.70 -5.83
CA SER A 48 -11.50 -6.81 -5.74
C SER A 48 -12.93 -6.28 -5.65
N ALA A 49 -13.77 -6.69 -6.60
CA ALA A 49 -15.21 -6.48 -6.54
C ALA A 49 -15.87 -7.77 -6.01
N GLU A 50 -16.59 -7.67 -4.89
CA GLU A 50 -17.40 -8.80 -4.41
C GLU A 50 -18.75 -8.83 -5.13
N HIS A 51 -19.35 -10.02 -5.24
CA HIS A 51 -20.71 -10.19 -5.77
C HIS A 51 -21.68 -9.32 -4.96
N GLY A 52 -22.36 -8.37 -5.62
CA GLY A 52 -23.31 -7.45 -4.99
C GLY A 52 -22.94 -5.96 -5.07
N GLY A 53 -21.83 -5.60 -5.74
CA GLY A 53 -21.47 -4.19 -5.99
C GLY A 53 -20.76 -3.52 -4.80
N LEU A 54 -20.38 -4.30 -3.79
CA LEU A 54 -19.54 -3.84 -2.69
C LEU A 54 -18.07 -4.08 -3.06
N TRP A 55 -17.27 -3.02 -2.97
CA TRP A 55 -15.82 -3.12 -3.08
C TRP A 55 -15.26 -3.65 -1.76
N SER A 56 -14.27 -4.53 -1.85
CA SER A 56 -13.60 -5.07 -0.67
C SER A 56 -12.91 -3.96 0.15
N ARG A 57 -12.60 -4.22 1.43
CA ARG A 57 -11.91 -3.25 2.30
C ARG A 57 -10.50 -2.86 1.82
N TYR A 58 -9.93 -3.63 0.88
CA TYR A 58 -8.60 -3.45 0.32
C TYR A 58 -8.63 -3.52 -1.21
#